data_AF-A0A522BJD9-F1
#
_entry.id   AF-A0A522BJD9-F1
#
_cell.length_a   1.000
_cell.length_b   1.000
_cell.length_c   1.000
_cell.angle_alpha   90.00
_cell.angle_beta   90.00
_cell.angle_gamma   90.00
#
_symmetry.space_group_name_H-M   'P 1'
#
loop_
_entity.id
_entity.type
_entity.pdbx_description
1 polymer ?
#
loop_
_entity_poly.entity_id
_entity_poly.type
_entity_poly.pdbx_seq_one_letter_code
_entity_poly.pdbx_strand_id
1 'polypeptide(L)'
;MRLLPVLVLLAVSAVPAFGALEPLTGSHLSELSCGDCHPGTTSESNFTGEITDCDGCHKAEENIHPIDMVPKTPVPAGFRLSKDGRMLCLTCHKVHGGEKDWAYLNDAASGYKKGRGTYCANCHGSARARTNPHSARTGDPRCTFCHKTLPEEGKSAVKTLRVSIVKLCDFCHGATEKQHPKNIDPVLSIPSQLPRGPDGNWTCATCHDPHGTISTTHYTRPVYAKYMERGKNENPHKPDYFACSACHTESNTKGIRVQGVNLRYKGDINVLCISCHVTDKGHHPSGFELPPAMMKRLEKSPISLPLDSESKMDCITCHDTGCTTGQNTMSMRYYNSKTYDTSLCWGCHDREEYAKVNPHVTNPDQCTKCHETRPVKGMEVTLMTVPIMVCIHCHEVKPHPIGKSHMSKPTSVIKVDPALPVAKNGEVVCITCHEPHYDPVGRPRRLRVVTEEKQICGMCHWKS
;
A
#
# COMPACT_ATOMS: atom_id res chain seq x y z
N MET A 1 -2.99 -75.99 -62.87
CA MET A 1 -2.73 -75.26 -61.61
C MET A 1 -1.92 -74.02 -61.95
N ARG A 2 -2.51 -72.82 -61.80
CA ARG A 2 -1.85 -71.54 -62.10
C ARG A 2 -1.01 -71.12 -60.89
N LEU A 3 0.27 -70.87 -61.12
CA LEU A 3 1.22 -70.28 -60.16
C LEU A 3 0.99 -68.77 -60.09
N LEU A 4 0.77 -68.22 -58.89
CA LEU A 4 0.84 -66.79 -58.59
C LEU A 4 2.23 -66.46 -58.01
N PRO A 5 2.86 -65.33 -58.39
CA PRO A 5 4.11 -64.90 -57.77
C PRO A 5 3.84 -64.15 -56.46
N VAL A 6 4.65 -64.47 -55.45
CA VAL A 6 4.68 -63.76 -54.15
C VAL A 6 5.44 -62.44 -54.33
N LEU A 7 4.75 -61.33 -54.12
CA LEU A 7 5.33 -59.99 -54.09
C LEU A 7 5.93 -59.74 -52.69
N VAL A 8 7.25 -59.65 -52.58
CA VAL A 8 7.94 -59.27 -51.33
C VAL A 8 7.98 -57.75 -51.24
N LEU A 9 7.19 -57.17 -50.34
CA LEU A 9 7.26 -55.75 -49.97
C LEU A 9 8.42 -55.55 -48.98
N LEU A 10 9.49 -54.90 -49.44
CA LEU A 10 10.54 -54.33 -48.58
C LEU A 10 9.98 -53.08 -47.88
N ALA A 11 9.70 -53.18 -46.59
CA ALA A 11 9.40 -52.03 -45.74
C ALA A 11 10.70 -51.25 -45.46
N VAL A 12 10.91 -50.15 -46.17
CA VAL A 12 11.94 -49.15 -45.84
C VAL A 12 11.49 -48.45 -44.56
N SER A 13 12.15 -48.75 -43.45
CA SER A 13 11.96 -48.03 -42.19
C SER A 13 12.51 -46.61 -42.35
N ALA A 14 11.62 -45.62 -42.47
CA ALA A 14 12.01 -44.23 -42.38
C ALA A 14 12.60 -43.97 -40.98
N VAL A 15 13.89 -43.64 -40.93
CA VAL A 15 14.52 -43.09 -39.73
C VAL A 15 13.81 -41.77 -39.43
N PRO A 16 13.28 -41.56 -38.22
CA PRO A 16 12.69 -40.28 -37.88
C PRO A 16 13.80 -39.23 -37.96
N ALA A 17 13.60 -38.23 -38.83
CA ALA A 17 14.40 -37.02 -38.81
C ALA A 17 14.38 -36.49 -37.38
N PHE A 18 15.56 -36.25 -36.80
CA PHE A 18 15.70 -35.54 -35.54
C PHE A 18 14.82 -34.29 -35.63
N GLY A 19 13.76 -34.26 -34.81
CA GLY A 19 12.82 -33.15 -34.78
C GLY A 19 13.63 -31.87 -34.60
N ALA A 20 13.38 -30.89 -35.49
CA ALA A 20 13.85 -29.54 -35.27
C ALA A 20 13.37 -29.14 -33.87
N LEU A 21 14.31 -29.01 -32.93
CA LEU A 21 14.03 -28.42 -31.62
C LEU A 21 13.31 -27.11 -31.89
N GLU A 22 12.14 -26.94 -31.27
CA GLU A 22 11.40 -25.67 -31.37
C GLU A 22 12.36 -24.51 -31.12
N PRO A 23 12.27 -23.41 -31.89
CA PRO A 23 13.18 -22.29 -31.72
C PRO A 23 13.09 -21.80 -30.28
N LEU A 24 14.20 -21.91 -29.56
CA LEU A 24 14.32 -21.34 -28.23
C LEU A 24 13.92 -19.87 -28.33
N THR A 25 12.96 -19.44 -27.53
CA THR A 25 12.58 -18.02 -27.39
C THR A 25 13.37 -17.47 -26.21
N GLY A 26 13.78 -16.19 -26.17
CA GLY A 26 14.60 -15.68 -25.05
C GLY A 26 14.98 -14.20 -25.20
N SER A 27 15.37 -13.57 -24.09
CA SER A 27 15.68 -12.13 -24.02
C SER A 27 16.80 -11.67 -24.93
N HIS A 28 17.77 -12.55 -25.17
CA HIS A 28 18.97 -12.23 -25.92
C HIS A 28 18.92 -12.75 -27.36
N LEU A 29 17.99 -13.64 -27.72
CA LEU A 29 17.95 -14.25 -29.05
C LEU A 29 17.46 -13.30 -30.16
N SER A 30 16.91 -12.14 -29.80
CA SER A 30 16.61 -11.06 -30.74
C SER A 30 17.80 -10.13 -30.99
N GLU A 31 18.85 -10.18 -30.16
CA GLU A 31 19.97 -9.24 -30.16
C GLU A 31 21.33 -9.92 -30.37
N LEU A 32 21.44 -11.21 -30.04
CA LEU A 32 22.62 -12.05 -30.13
C LEU A 32 22.32 -13.30 -30.95
N SER A 33 23.28 -13.72 -31.77
CA SER A 33 23.25 -14.99 -32.47
C SER A 33 23.64 -16.13 -31.53
N CYS A 34 23.20 -17.36 -31.82
CA CYS A 34 23.60 -18.53 -31.03
C CYS A 34 25.13 -18.68 -30.98
N GLY A 35 25.83 -18.33 -32.06
CA GLY A 35 27.29 -18.42 -32.18
C GLY A 35 28.06 -17.50 -31.24
N ASP A 36 27.43 -16.43 -30.75
CA ASP A 36 28.05 -15.49 -29.82
C ASP A 36 28.26 -16.13 -28.42
N CYS A 37 27.44 -17.12 -28.08
CA CYS A 37 27.54 -17.85 -26.81
C CYS A 37 27.94 -19.32 -26.98
N HIS A 38 27.68 -19.91 -28.15
CA HIS A 38 27.96 -21.32 -28.49
C HIS A 38 28.89 -21.39 -29.70
N PRO A 39 30.22 -21.50 -29.51
CA PRO A 39 31.14 -21.61 -30.63
C PRO A 39 30.99 -22.97 -31.33
N GLY A 40 30.24 -23.02 -32.44
CA GLY A 40 30.01 -24.22 -33.25
C GLY A 40 28.53 -24.64 -33.32
N THR A 41 28.27 -25.90 -33.71
CA THR A 41 26.93 -26.51 -33.79
C THR A 41 26.60 -27.44 -32.61
N THR A 42 27.47 -27.52 -31.61
CA THR A 42 27.34 -28.40 -30.43
C THR A 42 26.91 -27.62 -29.19
N SER A 43 26.40 -28.32 -28.19
CA SER A 43 25.93 -27.80 -26.89
C SER A 43 27.04 -27.22 -25.99
N GLU A 44 28.23 -26.97 -26.52
CA GLU A 44 29.32 -26.36 -25.75
C GLU A 44 29.12 -24.84 -25.73
N SER A 45 29.18 -24.24 -24.54
CA SER A 45 29.05 -22.79 -24.37
C SER A 45 30.39 -22.16 -24.02
N ASN A 46 30.66 -20.97 -24.52
CA ASN A 46 31.74 -20.10 -24.05
C ASN A 46 31.52 -19.57 -22.62
N PHE A 47 30.37 -19.87 -22.01
CA PHE A 47 30.05 -19.47 -20.65
C PHE A 47 30.98 -20.20 -19.67
N THR A 48 31.88 -19.45 -19.05
CA THR A 48 32.81 -19.96 -18.05
C THR A 48 32.11 -20.30 -16.73
N GLY A 49 30.92 -19.72 -16.53
CA GLY A 49 30.16 -19.81 -15.28
C GLY A 49 30.57 -18.73 -14.29
N GLU A 50 31.07 -17.60 -14.79
CA GLU A 50 31.58 -16.48 -14.02
C GLU A 50 30.77 -15.22 -14.33
N ILE A 51 30.81 -14.22 -13.43
CA ILE A 51 30.10 -12.95 -13.64
C ILE A 51 30.59 -12.20 -14.89
N THR A 52 31.88 -12.36 -15.21
CA THR A 52 32.53 -11.72 -16.36
C THR A 52 31.92 -12.12 -17.70
N ASP A 53 31.23 -13.25 -17.76
CA ASP A 53 30.50 -13.68 -18.97
C ASP A 53 29.36 -12.72 -19.32
N CYS A 54 28.83 -11.98 -18.35
CA CYS A 54 27.76 -10.98 -18.55
C CYS A 54 28.31 -9.55 -18.66
N ASP A 55 29.47 -9.26 -18.04
CA ASP A 55 29.99 -7.90 -17.90
C ASP A 55 30.39 -7.25 -19.24
N GLY A 56 30.63 -8.04 -20.28
CA GLY A 56 30.90 -7.55 -21.64
C GLY A 56 29.74 -6.78 -22.26
N CYS A 57 28.51 -7.05 -21.81
CA CYS A 57 27.28 -6.41 -22.33
C CYS A 57 26.47 -5.70 -21.24
N HIS A 58 26.50 -6.19 -20.00
CA HIS A 58 25.77 -5.64 -18.85
C HIS A 58 26.72 -4.95 -17.89
N LYS A 59 26.42 -3.71 -17.49
CA LYS A 59 27.27 -3.02 -16.52
C LYS A 59 26.96 -3.50 -15.10
N ALA A 60 27.99 -3.64 -14.26
CA ALA A 60 27.82 -4.00 -12.86
C ALA A 60 26.88 -3.06 -12.09
N GLU A 61 26.79 -1.78 -12.47
CA GLU A 61 25.85 -0.81 -11.88
C GLU A 61 24.39 -1.11 -12.24
N GLU A 62 24.10 -2.03 -13.16
CA GLU A 62 22.74 -2.42 -13.47
C GLU A 62 22.15 -3.36 -12.43
N ASN A 63 23.01 -4.01 -11.64
CA ASN A 63 22.68 -5.02 -10.66
C ASN A 63 22.27 -4.39 -9.32
N ILE A 64 20.97 -4.37 -9.07
CA ILE A 64 20.39 -3.85 -7.82
C ILE A 64 20.48 -4.90 -6.70
N HIS A 65 20.44 -6.18 -7.05
CA HIS A 65 20.60 -7.27 -6.10
C HIS A 65 22.07 -7.73 -6.06
N PRO A 66 22.63 -8.05 -4.88
CA PRO A 66 23.96 -8.63 -4.78
C PRO A 66 24.12 -9.90 -5.63
N ILE A 67 25.22 -9.97 -6.38
CA ILE A 67 25.72 -11.10 -7.17
C ILE A 67 27.24 -11.23 -6.92
N ASP A 68 27.87 -12.28 -7.45
CA ASP A 68 29.27 -12.64 -7.17
C ASP A 68 29.55 -12.81 -5.67
N MET A 69 28.65 -13.51 -4.99
CA MET A 69 28.81 -13.84 -3.58
C MET A 69 28.30 -15.24 -3.28
N VAL A 70 28.95 -15.92 -2.33
CA VAL A 70 28.50 -17.21 -1.81
C VAL A 70 27.28 -16.96 -0.90
N PRO A 71 26.10 -17.52 -1.21
CA PRO A 71 24.91 -17.32 -0.42
C PRO A 71 25.06 -18.00 0.95
N LYS A 72 24.65 -17.31 2.02
CA LYS A 72 24.68 -17.85 3.38
C LYS A 72 23.47 -18.73 3.71
N THR A 73 22.45 -18.69 2.86
CA THR A 73 21.23 -19.50 2.97
C THR A 73 21.19 -20.52 1.85
N PRO A 74 20.60 -21.71 2.07
CA PRO A 74 20.41 -22.69 1.00
C PRO A 74 19.65 -22.05 -0.16
N VAL A 75 20.19 -22.20 -1.36
CA VAL A 75 19.54 -21.75 -2.60
C VAL A 75 18.60 -22.85 -3.07
N PRO A 76 17.33 -22.53 -3.44
CA PRO A 76 16.37 -23.54 -3.85
C PRO A 76 16.83 -24.36 -5.06
N ALA A 77 16.40 -25.61 -5.11
CA ALA A 77 16.64 -26.47 -6.27
C ALA A 77 16.09 -25.81 -7.55
N GLY A 78 16.87 -25.80 -8.62
CA GLY A 78 16.55 -25.14 -9.89
C GLY A 78 17.21 -23.77 -10.11
N PHE A 79 17.72 -23.14 -9.06
CA PHE A 79 18.57 -21.95 -9.16
C PHE A 79 20.04 -22.37 -9.30
N ARG A 80 20.69 -21.96 -10.40
CA ARG A 80 22.07 -22.37 -10.71
C ARG A 80 23.06 -21.45 -10.03
N LEU A 81 24.05 -22.01 -9.35
CA LEU A 81 25.21 -21.27 -8.85
C LEU A 81 26.41 -21.49 -9.78
N SER A 82 27.43 -20.63 -9.67
CA SER A 82 28.73 -20.88 -10.30
C SER A 82 29.36 -22.18 -9.76
N LYS A 83 30.47 -22.60 -10.39
CA LYS A 83 31.22 -23.80 -9.96
C LYS A 83 31.74 -23.70 -8.53
N ASP A 84 32.06 -22.49 -8.07
CA ASP A 84 32.51 -22.22 -6.70
C ASP A 84 31.36 -21.83 -5.74
N GLY A 85 30.10 -21.98 -6.18
CA GLY A 85 28.92 -21.83 -5.33
C GLY A 85 28.43 -20.40 -5.15
N ARG A 86 28.80 -19.47 -6.04
CA ARG A 86 28.38 -18.07 -6.01
C ARG A 86 27.12 -17.82 -6.81
N MET A 87 26.38 -16.78 -6.41
CA MET A 87 25.24 -16.28 -7.18
C MET A 87 25.72 -15.49 -8.40
N LEU A 88 25.16 -15.79 -9.56
CA LEU A 88 25.41 -15.13 -10.85
C LEU A 88 24.11 -14.51 -11.39
N CYS A 89 24.21 -13.77 -12.49
CA CYS A 89 23.05 -13.29 -13.25
C CYS A 89 22.12 -14.46 -13.63
N LEU A 90 22.69 -15.58 -14.09
CA LEU A 90 21.96 -16.80 -14.49
C LEU A 90 21.37 -17.60 -13.33
N THR A 91 21.71 -17.27 -12.09
CA THR A 91 21.01 -17.83 -10.93
C THR A 91 19.55 -17.41 -10.99
N CYS A 92 19.32 -16.13 -11.27
CA CYS A 92 18.01 -15.51 -11.24
C CYS A 92 17.38 -15.33 -12.61
N HIS A 93 18.16 -15.17 -13.69
CA HIS A 93 17.65 -14.88 -15.03
C HIS A 93 17.86 -16.05 -16.00
N LYS A 94 16.94 -16.18 -16.94
CA LYS A 94 17.02 -17.10 -18.07
C LYS A 94 17.52 -16.37 -19.32
N VAL A 95 18.51 -16.96 -19.98
CA VAL A 95 18.95 -16.52 -21.33
C VAL A 95 18.09 -17.18 -22.41
N HIS A 96 17.58 -18.38 -22.12
CA HIS A 96 16.63 -19.11 -22.96
C HIS A 96 15.33 -19.34 -22.20
N GLY A 97 14.21 -19.07 -22.86
CA GLY A 97 12.85 -19.10 -22.34
C GLY A 97 12.57 -17.94 -21.37
N GLY A 98 11.32 -17.88 -20.91
CA GLY A 98 10.88 -16.93 -19.88
C GLY A 98 10.06 -15.75 -20.41
N GLU A 99 9.25 -15.16 -19.53
CA GLU A 99 8.38 -14.04 -19.87
C GLU A 99 9.12 -12.70 -19.74
N LYS A 100 9.05 -11.88 -20.79
CA LYS A 100 9.61 -10.52 -20.80
C LYS A 100 9.04 -9.65 -19.68
N ASP A 101 7.75 -9.78 -19.40
CA ASP A 101 7.06 -9.06 -18.32
C ASP A 101 7.60 -9.39 -16.92
N TRP A 102 8.33 -10.50 -16.80
CA TRP A 102 9.00 -10.95 -15.59
C TRP A 102 10.50 -10.79 -15.62
N ALA A 103 11.04 -9.96 -16.52
CA ALA A 103 12.48 -9.78 -16.72
C ALA A 103 13.22 -11.11 -16.87
N TYR A 104 12.56 -12.11 -17.47
CA TYR A 104 13.10 -13.44 -17.72
C TYR A 104 13.59 -14.15 -16.44
N LEU A 105 12.95 -13.88 -15.29
CA LEU A 105 13.33 -14.53 -14.04
C LEU A 105 13.11 -16.06 -14.10
N ASN A 106 13.99 -16.79 -13.45
CA ASN A 106 13.99 -18.24 -13.35
C ASN A 106 12.78 -18.72 -12.52
N ASP A 107 11.97 -19.58 -13.13
CA ASP A 107 10.72 -20.13 -12.57
C ASP A 107 10.91 -21.54 -11.97
N ALA A 108 12.11 -22.12 -12.07
CA ALA A 108 12.36 -23.56 -11.95
C ALA A 108 12.08 -24.20 -10.57
N ALA A 109 11.63 -23.45 -9.55
CA ALA A 109 11.52 -23.97 -8.18
C ALA A 109 10.10 -24.12 -7.60
N SER A 110 9.02 -23.55 -8.16
CA SER A 110 7.70 -23.67 -7.53
C SER A 110 6.57 -23.03 -8.34
N GLY A 111 5.51 -23.77 -8.66
CA GLY A 111 4.30 -23.28 -9.37
C GLY A 111 3.78 -21.94 -8.84
N TYR A 112 4.09 -20.86 -9.56
CA TYR A 112 3.97 -19.48 -9.10
C TYR A 112 2.52 -18.95 -9.02
N LYS A 113 2.29 -18.11 -8.00
CA LYS A 113 1.38 -16.96 -8.09
C LYS A 113 2.22 -15.69 -8.32
N LYS A 114 1.80 -14.85 -9.28
CA LYS A 114 2.47 -13.61 -9.70
C LYS A 114 2.73 -12.67 -8.51
N GLY A 115 4.00 -12.44 -8.13
CA GLY A 115 4.41 -11.36 -7.21
C GLY A 115 5.91 -11.32 -6.86
N ARG A 116 6.56 -10.15 -7.00
CA ARG A 116 8.00 -9.96 -6.70
C ARG A 116 8.38 -10.36 -5.27
N GLY A 117 7.49 -10.12 -4.30
CA GLY A 117 7.74 -10.47 -2.90
C GLY A 117 7.83 -11.98 -2.66
N THR A 118 7.06 -12.77 -3.40
CA THR A 118 7.10 -14.24 -3.38
C THR A 118 8.41 -14.75 -3.96
N TYR A 119 8.89 -14.13 -5.03
CA TYR A 119 10.19 -14.46 -5.62
C TYR A 119 11.33 -14.31 -4.62
N CYS A 120 11.40 -13.18 -3.90
CA CYS A 120 12.42 -12.98 -2.86
C CYS A 120 12.31 -14.01 -1.72
N ALA A 121 11.10 -14.45 -1.39
CA ALA A 121 10.86 -15.42 -0.31
C ALA A 121 11.42 -16.81 -0.62
N ASN A 122 11.68 -17.15 -1.88
CA ASN A 122 12.29 -18.43 -2.24
C ASN A 122 13.70 -18.58 -1.66
N CYS A 123 14.50 -17.50 -1.67
CA CYS A 123 15.85 -17.53 -1.11
C CYS A 123 15.90 -17.02 0.34
N HIS A 124 15.06 -16.03 0.69
CA HIS A 124 15.11 -15.39 2.00
C HIS A 124 14.12 -15.94 3.03
N GLY A 125 13.10 -16.70 2.60
CA GLY A 125 12.04 -17.22 3.47
C GLY A 125 11.42 -16.16 4.38
N SER A 126 11.10 -16.57 5.61
CA SER A 126 10.63 -15.66 6.67
C SER A 126 11.69 -14.66 7.15
N ALA A 127 12.98 -14.90 6.84
CA ALA A 127 14.07 -14.00 7.20
C ALA A 127 14.14 -12.74 6.31
N ARG A 128 13.33 -12.65 5.24
CA ARG A 128 13.23 -11.45 4.39
C ARG A 128 12.97 -10.16 5.18
N ALA A 129 12.21 -10.20 6.27
CA ALA A 129 11.99 -9.01 7.10
C ALA A 129 13.30 -8.43 7.67
N ARG A 130 14.32 -9.28 7.91
CA ARG A 130 15.64 -8.88 8.43
C ARG A 130 16.52 -8.24 7.36
N THR A 131 16.23 -8.48 6.08
CA THR A 131 16.96 -7.88 4.95
C THR A 131 16.45 -6.48 4.60
N ASN A 132 15.43 -5.98 5.29
CA ASN A 132 14.89 -4.64 5.09
C ASN A 132 15.98 -3.57 5.36
N PRO A 133 16.37 -2.76 4.35
CA PRO A 133 17.40 -1.74 4.53
C PRO A 133 16.92 -0.55 5.36
N HIS A 134 15.61 -0.31 5.50
CA HIS A 134 15.09 0.81 6.28
C HIS A 134 15.26 0.60 7.80
N SER A 135 15.55 -0.63 8.25
CA SER A 135 15.85 -0.95 9.65
C SER A 135 17.36 -1.09 9.91
N ALA A 136 18.20 -0.68 8.96
CA ALA A 136 19.63 -0.61 9.15
C ALA A 136 19.99 0.45 10.21
N ARG A 137 20.92 0.10 11.10
CA ARG A 137 21.50 1.04 12.07
C ARG A 137 22.83 1.56 11.51
N THR A 138 23.37 2.63 12.11
CA THR A 138 24.72 3.13 11.76
C THR A 138 25.74 2.00 11.80
N GLY A 139 26.55 1.88 10.75
CA GLY A 139 27.57 0.83 10.59
C GLY A 139 27.04 -0.53 10.13
N ASP A 140 25.74 -0.68 9.90
CA ASP A 140 25.17 -1.92 9.40
C ASP A 140 25.56 -2.16 7.92
N PRO A 141 26.05 -3.35 7.55
CA PRO A 141 26.40 -3.67 6.17
C PRO A 141 25.24 -3.51 5.19
N ARG A 142 23.98 -3.55 5.64
CA ARG A 142 22.80 -3.31 4.81
C ARG A 142 22.77 -1.90 4.19
N CYS A 143 23.50 -0.93 4.77
CA CYS A 143 23.66 0.40 4.16
C CYS A 143 24.28 0.32 2.76
N THR A 144 25.14 -0.67 2.48
CA THR A 144 25.78 -0.83 1.16
C THR A 144 24.84 -1.40 0.08
N PHE A 145 23.60 -1.74 0.46
CA PHE A 145 22.55 -2.03 -0.52
C PHE A 145 22.19 -0.77 -1.31
N CYS A 146 22.02 0.36 -0.61
CA CYS A 146 21.67 1.64 -1.24
C CYS A 146 22.91 2.48 -1.57
N HIS A 147 23.94 2.45 -0.71
CA HIS A 147 25.13 3.29 -0.81
C HIS A 147 26.35 2.52 -1.34
N LYS A 148 27.20 3.18 -2.13
CA LYS A 148 28.45 2.66 -2.68
C LYS A 148 29.47 2.37 -1.58
N THR A 149 29.43 3.18 -0.52
CA THR A 149 30.28 3.07 0.66
C THR A 149 29.43 3.20 1.91
N LEU A 150 29.91 2.67 3.04
CA LEU A 150 29.26 2.88 4.33
C LEU A 150 29.21 4.40 4.62
N PRO A 151 28.01 4.99 4.75
CA PRO A 151 27.89 6.42 5.01
C PRO A 151 28.31 6.73 6.45
N GLU A 152 29.03 7.84 6.62
CA GLU A 152 29.32 8.39 7.94
C GLU A 152 28.07 9.07 8.52
N GLU A 153 27.87 8.93 9.82
CA GLU A 153 26.74 9.53 10.54
C GLU A 153 26.71 11.06 10.37
N GLY A 154 25.53 11.61 10.10
CA GLY A 154 25.33 13.06 9.93
C GLY A 154 25.81 13.66 8.60
N LYS A 155 26.45 12.89 7.71
CA LYS A 155 26.85 13.37 6.37
C LYS A 155 25.84 12.96 5.31
N SER A 156 25.47 13.91 4.44
CA SER A 156 24.55 13.64 3.32
C SER A 156 25.20 12.67 2.31
N ALA A 157 24.66 11.48 2.23
CA ALA A 157 25.13 10.38 1.39
C ALA A 157 24.39 10.28 0.03
N VAL A 158 23.65 11.31 -0.37
CA VAL A 158 22.86 11.28 -1.63
C VAL A 158 23.77 11.08 -2.85
N LYS A 159 24.99 11.61 -2.82
CA LYS A 159 26.00 11.42 -3.89
C LYS A 159 26.65 10.04 -3.88
N THR A 160 26.43 9.22 -2.85
CA THR A 160 27.02 7.90 -2.73
C THR A 160 26.05 6.78 -3.08
N LEU A 161 24.86 7.05 -3.64
CA LEU A 161 23.96 5.97 -4.04
C LEU A 161 24.58 5.09 -5.14
N ARG A 162 24.35 3.77 -5.07
CA ARG A 162 24.87 2.79 -6.04
C ARG A 162 24.29 2.99 -7.43
N VAL A 163 22.99 3.23 -7.48
CA VAL A 163 22.21 3.50 -8.70
C VAL A 163 21.21 4.62 -8.42
N SER A 164 20.44 5.02 -9.43
CA SER A 164 19.40 6.05 -9.22
C SER A 164 18.43 5.62 -8.12
N ILE A 165 18.02 6.58 -7.29
CA ILE A 165 17.13 6.29 -6.16
C ILE A 165 15.78 5.71 -6.61
N VAL A 166 15.30 6.10 -7.79
CA VAL A 166 14.10 5.51 -8.39
C VAL A 166 14.32 4.02 -8.63
N LYS A 167 15.45 3.64 -9.24
CA LYS A 167 15.78 2.23 -9.50
C LYS A 167 15.92 1.43 -8.20
N LEU A 168 16.57 2.00 -7.17
CA LEU A 168 16.70 1.38 -5.84
C LEU A 168 15.35 1.11 -5.17
N CYS A 169 14.52 2.14 -5.03
CA CYS A 169 13.23 2.00 -4.35
C CYS A 169 12.27 1.13 -5.15
N ASP A 170 12.24 1.32 -6.48
CA ASP A 170 11.31 0.60 -7.35
C ASP A 170 11.62 -0.89 -7.42
N PHE A 171 12.86 -1.31 -7.20
CA PHE A 171 13.24 -2.72 -7.09
C PHE A 171 12.46 -3.48 -6.02
N CYS A 172 12.19 -2.87 -4.86
CA CYS A 172 11.39 -3.52 -3.82
C CYS A 172 9.91 -3.14 -3.88
N HIS A 173 9.60 -1.88 -4.20
CA HIS A 173 8.25 -1.34 -4.02
C HIS A 173 7.36 -1.42 -5.26
N GLY A 174 7.93 -1.51 -6.46
CA GLY A 174 7.18 -1.53 -7.73
C GLY A 174 6.29 -0.29 -7.92
N ALA A 175 6.71 0.85 -7.37
CA ALA A 175 5.96 2.10 -7.39
C ALA A 175 5.76 2.63 -8.82
N THR A 176 6.74 2.46 -9.71
CA THR A 176 6.63 2.88 -11.12
C THR A 176 5.54 2.12 -11.85
N GLU A 177 5.54 0.79 -11.69
CA GLU A 177 4.56 -0.10 -12.32
C GLU A 177 3.14 0.15 -11.80
N LYS A 178 3.03 0.55 -10.52
CA LYS A 178 1.78 0.99 -9.90
C LYS A 178 1.39 2.41 -10.29
N GLN A 179 2.12 3.07 -11.20
CA GLN A 179 1.86 4.44 -11.61
C GLN A 179 1.73 5.40 -10.41
N HIS A 180 2.51 5.13 -9.36
CA HIS A 180 2.67 6.04 -8.23
C HIS A 180 3.03 7.41 -8.80
N PRO A 181 2.45 8.50 -8.30
CA PRO A 181 2.80 9.82 -8.80
C PRO A 181 4.28 10.07 -8.52
N LYS A 182 5.10 9.97 -9.57
CA LYS A 182 6.51 10.42 -9.56
C LYS A 182 6.58 11.94 -9.66
N ASN A 183 5.59 12.51 -10.36
CA ASN A 183 5.36 13.93 -10.57
C ASN A 183 3.98 14.25 -9.99
N ILE A 184 3.92 14.64 -8.72
CA ILE A 184 2.75 15.36 -8.22
C ILE A 184 2.82 16.76 -8.83
N ASP A 185 2.56 16.85 -10.14
CA ASP A 185 2.52 18.08 -10.95
C ASP A 185 1.17 18.80 -10.71
N PRO A 186 1.01 20.10 -10.98
CA PRO A 186 1.72 21.31 -10.56
C PRO A 186 0.94 22.09 -9.49
N VAL A 187 -0.21 21.59 -9.02
CA VAL A 187 -1.16 22.39 -8.21
C VAL A 187 -0.56 22.78 -6.85
N LEU A 188 0.39 21.98 -6.37
CA LEU A 188 1.00 22.14 -5.06
C LEU A 188 2.52 22.34 -5.23
N SER A 189 2.97 23.57 -4.99
CA SER A 189 4.39 23.88 -4.85
C SER A 189 4.96 23.15 -3.63
N ILE A 190 5.50 21.96 -3.84
CA ILE A 190 5.98 21.16 -2.71
C ILE A 190 7.09 21.92 -1.97
N PRO A 191 7.10 21.88 -0.62
CA PRO A 191 7.94 22.78 0.16
C PRO A 191 9.41 22.72 -0.25
N SER A 192 10.04 23.88 -0.44
CA SER A 192 11.41 24.00 -0.96
C SER A 192 12.46 23.36 -0.04
N GLN A 193 12.15 23.17 1.24
CA GLN A 193 13.00 22.48 2.22
C GLN A 193 13.06 20.95 2.04
N LEU A 194 12.25 20.36 1.16
CA LEU A 194 12.30 18.91 0.91
C LEU A 194 13.52 18.55 0.06
N PRO A 195 14.18 17.40 0.34
CA PRO A 195 15.38 17.01 -0.38
C PRO A 195 15.09 16.75 -1.86
N ARG A 196 16.00 17.18 -2.72
CA ARG A 196 15.92 17.01 -4.18
C ARG A 196 17.02 16.07 -4.66
N GLY A 197 16.83 15.50 -5.85
CA GLY A 197 17.91 14.84 -6.56
C GLY A 197 19.00 15.83 -6.99
N PRO A 198 20.14 15.33 -7.50
CA PRO A 198 21.27 16.16 -7.93
C PRO A 198 20.89 17.25 -8.94
N ASP A 199 19.92 16.97 -9.81
CA ASP A 199 19.46 17.87 -10.88
C ASP A 199 18.29 18.76 -10.42
N GLY A 200 18.00 18.83 -9.12
CA GLY A 200 16.86 19.55 -8.56
C GLY A 200 15.51 18.85 -8.75
N ASN A 201 15.49 17.72 -9.45
CA ASN A 201 14.30 16.90 -9.68
C ASN A 201 13.79 16.24 -8.39
N TRP A 202 12.53 15.86 -8.41
CA TRP A 202 11.90 15.16 -7.31
C TRP A 202 12.19 13.67 -7.41
N THR A 203 12.34 13.04 -6.26
CA THR A 203 12.64 11.62 -6.16
C THR A 203 11.80 10.98 -5.07
N CYS A 204 11.86 9.65 -4.94
CA CYS A 204 11.20 8.96 -3.84
C CYS A 204 11.60 9.54 -2.47
N ALA A 205 12.88 9.92 -2.27
CA ALA A 205 13.35 10.49 -1.00
C ALA A 205 12.91 11.94 -0.74
N THR A 206 12.37 12.63 -1.74
CA THR A 206 11.79 13.96 -1.57
C THR A 206 10.59 13.90 -0.63
N CYS A 207 9.69 12.94 -0.86
CA CYS A 207 8.47 12.78 -0.08
C CYS A 207 8.62 11.72 1.03
N HIS A 208 9.40 10.66 0.80
CA HIS A 208 9.62 9.59 1.76
C HIS A 208 10.98 9.72 2.44
N ASP A 209 11.07 9.30 3.69
CA ASP A 209 12.31 9.23 4.45
C ASP A 209 12.73 7.77 4.63
N PRO A 210 13.63 7.23 3.79
CA PRO A 210 14.03 5.82 3.87
C PRO A 210 14.76 5.48 5.18
N HIS A 211 15.21 6.49 5.94
CA HIS A 211 15.81 6.37 7.26
C HIS A 211 14.88 6.84 8.39
N GLY A 212 13.66 7.26 8.04
CA GLY A 212 12.71 7.85 8.97
C GLY A 212 12.10 6.84 9.93
N THR A 213 11.28 7.33 10.84
CA THR A 213 10.49 6.47 11.73
C THR A 213 9.10 6.23 11.14
N ILE A 214 8.39 5.24 11.66
CA ILE A 214 6.99 4.94 11.31
C ILE A 214 5.99 5.99 11.80
N SER A 215 6.43 7.21 12.16
CA SER A 215 5.58 8.32 12.60
C SER A 215 4.52 8.75 11.57
N THR A 216 4.66 8.27 10.34
CA THR A 216 3.85 8.59 9.17
C THR A 216 3.76 7.36 8.28
N THR A 217 2.61 7.16 7.63
CA THR A 217 2.42 6.04 6.70
C THR A 217 3.45 6.06 5.57
N HIS A 218 3.97 4.89 5.23
CA HIS A 218 5.00 4.69 4.20
C HIS A 218 6.26 5.59 4.37
N TYR A 219 6.64 5.90 5.61
CA TYR A 219 7.81 6.74 5.91
C TYR A 219 7.73 8.14 5.29
N THR A 220 6.53 8.68 5.05
CA THR A 220 6.36 10.00 4.44
C THR A 220 6.90 11.11 5.34
N ARG A 221 7.76 12.02 4.86
CA ARG A 221 8.33 13.09 5.67
C ARG A 221 7.22 13.90 6.37
N PRO A 222 7.30 14.17 7.69
CA PRO A 222 6.24 14.89 8.41
C PRO A 222 5.89 16.25 7.82
N VAL A 223 6.87 16.97 7.27
CA VAL A 223 6.65 18.25 6.58
C VAL A 223 5.77 18.07 5.35
N TYR A 224 6.04 17.03 4.56
CA TYR A 224 5.26 16.71 3.38
C TYR A 224 3.88 16.15 3.74
N ALA A 225 3.79 15.26 4.75
CA ALA A 225 2.53 14.75 5.26
C ALA A 225 1.61 15.90 5.71
N LYS A 226 2.10 16.81 6.57
CA LYS A 226 1.34 18.01 7.00
C LYS A 226 0.92 18.89 5.83
N TYR A 227 1.75 18.99 4.80
CA TYR A 227 1.45 19.77 3.61
C TYR A 227 0.30 19.13 2.81
N MET A 228 0.34 17.81 2.58
CA MET A 228 -0.77 17.03 2.01
C MET A 228 -2.04 17.14 2.86
N GLU A 229 -1.91 17.13 4.18
CA GLU A 229 -3.06 17.29 5.08
C GLU A 229 -3.68 18.69 5.03
N ARG A 230 -2.90 19.74 4.83
CA ARG A 230 -3.44 21.08 4.54
C ARG A 230 -4.18 21.10 3.20
N GLY A 231 -3.65 20.36 2.23
CA GLY A 231 -4.31 20.04 0.96
C GLY A 231 -5.63 19.28 1.10
N LYS A 232 -6.01 18.72 2.27
CA LYS A 232 -7.37 18.20 2.51
C LYS A 232 -8.45 19.28 2.30
N ASN A 233 -8.09 20.56 2.42
CA ASN A 233 -8.98 21.68 2.09
C ASN A 233 -8.95 22.07 0.60
N GLU A 234 -7.92 21.64 -0.13
CA GLU A 234 -7.80 21.77 -1.58
C GLU A 234 -8.42 20.53 -2.23
N ASN A 235 -9.75 20.55 -2.30
CA ASN A 235 -10.56 19.43 -2.75
C ASN A 235 -10.17 18.94 -4.17
N PRO A 236 -9.60 17.72 -4.32
CA PRO A 236 -9.27 17.13 -5.63
C PRO A 236 -10.51 16.69 -6.42
N HIS A 237 -11.72 16.89 -5.88
CA HIS A 237 -13.00 16.69 -6.57
C HIS A 237 -13.54 17.97 -7.21
N LYS A 238 -12.74 19.05 -7.30
CA LYS A 238 -13.08 20.20 -8.17
C LYS A 238 -12.94 19.80 -9.64
N PRO A 239 -13.79 20.30 -10.55
CA PRO A 239 -13.84 19.87 -11.95
C PRO A 239 -12.70 20.43 -12.83
N ASP A 240 -11.61 20.89 -12.22
CA ASP A 240 -10.42 21.33 -12.95
C ASP A 240 -9.68 20.11 -13.48
N TYR A 241 -9.26 20.18 -14.76
CA TYR A 241 -8.60 19.09 -15.50
C TYR A 241 -7.45 18.40 -14.73
N PHE A 242 -6.74 19.15 -13.89
CA PHE A 242 -5.62 18.66 -13.07
C PHE A 242 -6.06 17.79 -11.86
N ALA A 243 -7.32 17.88 -11.44
CA ALA A 243 -7.82 17.13 -10.29
C ALA A 243 -8.08 15.65 -10.65
N CYS A 244 -8.43 15.37 -11.92
CA CYS A 244 -8.64 14.00 -12.39
C CYS A 244 -7.34 13.19 -12.46
N SER A 245 -6.21 13.81 -12.86
CA SER A 245 -4.92 13.12 -13.01
C SER A 245 -4.24 12.76 -11.68
N ALA A 246 -4.78 13.24 -10.56
CA ALA A 246 -4.41 12.78 -9.23
C ALA A 246 -4.81 11.32 -9.01
N CYS A 247 -5.95 10.91 -9.58
CA CYS A 247 -6.49 9.55 -9.45
C CYS A 247 -6.33 8.71 -10.72
N HIS A 248 -6.49 9.33 -11.89
CA HIS A 248 -6.41 8.69 -13.18
C HIS A 248 -5.04 8.87 -13.82
N THR A 249 -4.63 7.91 -14.63
CA THR A 249 -3.37 7.92 -15.37
C THR A 249 -3.51 8.64 -16.71
N GLU A 250 -4.76 8.93 -17.10
CA GLU A 250 -5.12 9.70 -18.27
C GLU A 250 -6.10 10.81 -17.86
N SER A 251 -6.14 11.88 -18.63
CA SER A 251 -6.89 13.12 -18.31
C SER A 251 -8.11 13.36 -19.22
N ASN A 252 -8.60 12.33 -19.92
CA ASN A 252 -9.77 12.46 -20.78
C ASN A 252 -11.08 12.53 -19.96
N THR A 253 -11.49 13.73 -19.61
CA THR A 253 -12.67 14.04 -18.78
C THR A 253 -14.01 13.52 -19.31
N LYS A 254 -14.13 13.27 -20.62
CA LYS A 254 -15.35 12.67 -21.22
C LYS A 254 -15.41 11.15 -21.03
N GLY A 255 -14.26 10.48 -21.00
CA GLY A 255 -14.15 9.02 -20.77
C GLY A 255 -14.14 8.63 -19.29
N ILE A 256 -13.61 9.50 -18.41
CA ILE A 256 -13.47 9.27 -16.96
C ILE A 256 -14.82 9.19 -16.22
N ARG A 257 -15.90 9.76 -16.80
CA ARG A 257 -17.25 9.67 -16.22
C ARG A 257 -17.88 8.27 -16.34
N VAL A 258 -17.22 7.35 -17.04
CA VAL A 258 -17.54 5.93 -17.08
C VAL A 258 -16.56 5.22 -16.15
N GLN A 259 -17.09 4.52 -15.15
CA GLN A 259 -16.38 3.95 -14.00
C GLN A 259 -15.02 3.29 -14.33
N GLY A 260 -14.02 3.52 -13.46
CA GLY A 260 -12.93 2.58 -13.20
C GLY A 260 -11.81 2.47 -14.23
N VAL A 261 -11.85 3.19 -15.35
CA VAL A 261 -10.81 3.07 -16.39
C VAL A 261 -9.59 3.93 -16.03
N ASN A 262 -8.40 3.33 -16.13
CA ASN A 262 -7.10 4.01 -16.02
C ASN A 262 -6.84 4.68 -14.66
N LEU A 263 -7.12 3.97 -13.56
CA LEU A 263 -6.76 4.43 -12.22
C LEU A 263 -5.29 4.16 -11.89
N ARG A 264 -4.65 5.08 -11.16
CA ARG A 264 -3.34 4.84 -10.54
C ARG A 264 -3.43 3.66 -9.58
N TYR A 265 -2.26 3.12 -9.23
CA TYR A 265 -2.13 1.96 -8.35
C TYR A 265 -2.82 0.71 -8.89
N LYS A 266 -2.94 0.60 -10.23
CA LYS A 266 -3.63 -0.48 -10.92
C LYS A 266 -5.10 -0.64 -10.48
N GLY A 267 -5.72 0.47 -10.05
CA GLY A 267 -7.10 0.47 -9.56
C GLY A 267 -7.27 0.07 -8.10
N ASP A 268 -6.20 -0.12 -7.32
CA ASP A 268 -6.32 -0.32 -5.86
C ASP A 268 -6.81 0.98 -5.20
N ILE A 269 -8.11 1.04 -4.93
CA ILE A 269 -8.81 2.20 -4.36
C ILE A 269 -8.27 2.55 -2.98
N ASN A 270 -7.96 1.56 -2.15
CA ASN A 270 -7.45 1.81 -0.81
C ASN A 270 -6.09 2.49 -0.85
N VAL A 271 -5.16 1.95 -1.65
CA VAL A 271 -3.83 2.56 -1.83
C VAL A 271 -3.95 3.94 -2.46
N LEU A 272 -4.85 4.09 -3.43
CA LEU A 272 -5.12 5.36 -4.09
C LEU A 272 -5.54 6.44 -3.09
N CYS A 273 -6.56 6.19 -2.27
CA CYS A 273 -7.05 7.16 -1.29
C CYS A 273 -6.01 7.41 -0.17
N ILE A 274 -5.40 6.36 0.36
CA ILE A 274 -4.42 6.47 1.47
C ILE A 274 -3.14 7.19 1.04
N SER A 275 -2.83 7.22 -0.27
CA SER A 275 -1.68 7.96 -0.78
C SER A 275 -1.72 9.47 -0.47
N CYS A 276 -2.91 10.03 -0.28
CA CYS A 276 -3.11 11.43 0.14
C CYS A 276 -3.68 11.52 1.56
N HIS A 277 -4.52 10.58 1.97
CA HIS A 277 -5.10 10.50 3.31
C HIS A 277 -4.15 9.75 4.29
N VAL A 278 -2.86 10.13 4.26
CA VAL A 278 -1.70 9.46 4.88
C VAL A 278 -1.75 9.45 6.41
N THR A 279 -2.47 10.41 7.00
CA THR A 279 -2.52 10.70 8.42
C THR A 279 -3.96 11.08 8.76
N ASP A 280 -4.48 10.49 9.83
CA ASP A 280 -5.67 10.94 10.57
C ASP A 280 -7.00 11.06 9.79
N LYS A 281 -7.83 10.03 9.90
CA LYS A 281 -9.16 10.10 10.52
C LYS A 281 -9.96 8.83 10.21
N GLY A 282 -9.98 7.89 11.15
CA GLY A 282 -11.14 7.03 11.35
C GLY A 282 -11.72 6.37 10.12
N HIS A 283 -10.88 5.83 9.25
CA HIS A 283 -11.41 4.99 8.21
C HIS A 283 -11.95 3.76 8.91
N HIS A 284 -13.24 3.50 8.71
CA HIS A 284 -13.79 2.19 8.97
C HIS A 284 -12.89 1.16 8.27
N PRO A 285 -12.67 -0.04 8.85
CA PRO A 285 -11.91 -1.07 8.18
C PRO A 285 -12.33 -1.24 6.71
N SER A 286 -11.38 -1.43 5.81
CA SER A 286 -11.60 -1.63 4.37
C SER A 286 -10.50 -2.55 3.80
N GLY A 287 -10.65 -2.97 2.54
CA GLY A 287 -9.73 -3.88 1.85
C GLY A 287 -9.89 -5.35 2.24
N PHE A 288 -11.05 -5.73 2.79
CA PHE A 288 -11.35 -7.10 3.21
C PHE A 288 -12.67 -7.58 2.62
N GLU A 289 -12.78 -8.90 2.45
CA GLU A 289 -14.00 -9.57 2.02
C GLU A 289 -15.03 -9.54 3.15
N LEU A 290 -16.25 -9.10 2.85
CA LEU A 290 -17.29 -9.03 3.86
C LEU A 290 -17.68 -10.44 4.35
N PRO A 291 -17.83 -10.65 5.67
CA PRO A 291 -18.30 -11.93 6.18
C PRO A 291 -19.67 -12.33 5.59
N PRO A 292 -19.97 -13.63 5.38
CA PRO A 292 -21.21 -14.06 4.72
C PRO A 292 -22.49 -13.51 5.37
N ALA A 293 -22.52 -13.41 6.70
CA ALA A 293 -23.66 -12.83 7.42
C ALA A 293 -23.86 -11.34 7.13
N MET A 294 -22.76 -10.60 6.89
CA MET A 294 -22.80 -9.18 6.53
C MET A 294 -23.20 -9.00 5.08
N MET A 295 -22.67 -9.82 4.16
CA MET A 295 -23.09 -9.85 2.74
C MET A 295 -24.60 -10.08 2.61
N LYS A 296 -25.14 -11.09 3.28
CA LYS A 296 -26.57 -11.40 3.26
C LYS A 296 -27.43 -10.27 3.82
N ARG A 297 -26.90 -9.47 4.76
CA ARG A 297 -27.59 -8.28 5.28
C ARG A 297 -27.59 -7.17 4.24
N LEU A 298 -26.45 -6.91 3.62
CA LEU A 298 -26.31 -5.91 2.56
C LEU A 298 -27.23 -6.22 1.38
N GLU A 299 -27.29 -7.47 0.92
CA GLU A 299 -28.19 -7.93 -0.15
C GLU A 299 -29.68 -7.70 0.16
N LYS A 300 -30.06 -7.75 1.44
CA LYS A 300 -31.43 -7.51 1.91
C LYS A 300 -31.70 -6.06 2.27
N SER A 301 -30.66 -5.23 2.31
CA SER A 301 -30.77 -3.85 2.71
C SER A 301 -31.48 -3.03 1.62
N PRO A 302 -32.28 -2.01 1.97
CA PRO A 302 -32.84 -1.09 0.99
C PRO A 302 -31.78 -0.18 0.35
N ILE A 303 -30.54 -0.18 0.85
CA ILE A 303 -29.43 0.58 0.30
C ILE A 303 -28.51 -0.32 -0.51
N SER A 304 -27.98 0.21 -1.62
CA SER A 304 -27.03 -0.51 -2.48
C SER A 304 -25.65 0.13 -2.35
N LEU A 305 -24.67 -0.64 -1.89
CA LEU A 305 -23.29 -0.20 -1.76
C LEU A 305 -22.41 -0.93 -2.79
N PRO A 306 -21.55 -0.23 -3.54
CA PRO A 306 -20.66 -0.88 -4.48
C PRO A 306 -19.54 -1.62 -3.73
N LEU A 307 -19.28 -2.86 -4.14
CA LEU A 307 -18.09 -3.61 -3.75
C LEU A 307 -17.15 -3.69 -4.95
N ASP A 308 -15.88 -4.00 -4.72
CA ASP A 308 -14.94 -4.23 -5.81
C ASP A 308 -15.22 -5.56 -6.55
N SER A 309 -14.44 -5.84 -7.59
CA SER A 309 -14.58 -7.07 -8.39
C SER A 309 -14.35 -8.37 -7.61
N GLU A 310 -13.72 -8.29 -6.44
CA GLU A 310 -13.46 -9.41 -5.54
C GLU A 310 -14.46 -9.44 -4.37
N SER A 311 -15.56 -8.65 -4.42
CA SER A 311 -16.54 -8.50 -3.34
C SER A 311 -15.95 -7.96 -2.03
N LYS A 312 -14.85 -7.21 -2.11
CA LYS A 312 -14.24 -6.51 -0.98
C LYS A 312 -14.83 -5.12 -0.87
N MET A 313 -14.91 -4.66 0.38
CA MET A 313 -15.26 -3.28 0.67
C MET A 313 -14.02 -2.39 0.57
N ASP A 314 -14.15 -1.24 -0.07
CA ASP A 314 -13.10 -0.24 -0.20
C ASP A 314 -13.62 1.16 0.20
N CYS A 315 -12.86 2.21 -0.12
CA CYS A 315 -13.26 3.58 0.17
C CYS A 315 -14.53 4.00 -0.58
N ILE A 316 -14.72 3.57 -1.84
CA ILE A 316 -15.85 4.01 -2.69
C ILE A 316 -17.15 3.24 -2.39
N THR A 317 -17.07 2.13 -1.63
CA THR A 317 -18.24 1.48 -1.03
C THR A 317 -19.05 2.46 -0.18
N CYS A 318 -18.38 3.24 0.66
CA CYS A 318 -19.03 4.21 1.54
C CYS A 318 -19.01 5.63 0.99
N HIS A 319 -17.99 5.99 0.20
CA HIS A 319 -17.83 7.33 -0.33
C HIS A 319 -18.28 7.43 -1.79
N ASP A 320 -19.11 8.42 -2.10
CA ASP A 320 -19.36 8.85 -3.46
C ASP A 320 -18.34 9.94 -3.82
N THR A 321 -17.49 9.66 -4.81
CA THR A 321 -16.44 10.58 -5.27
C THR A 321 -16.96 11.69 -6.17
N GLY A 322 -18.26 11.70 -6.49
CA GLY A 322 -18.90 12.69 -7.34
C GLY A 322 -18.70 12.45 -8.85
N CYS A 323 -17.91 11.44 -9.23
CA CYS A 323 -17.54 11.19 -10.64
C CYS A 323 -18.74 10.87 -11.54
N THR A 324 -19.73 10.13 -11.03
CA THR A 324 -20.95 9.74 -11.75
C THR A 324 -22.08 10.75 -11.60
N THR A 325 -22.14 11.44 -10.45
CA THR A 325 -23.21 12.39 -10.11
C THR A 325 -22.90 13.81 -10.56
N GLY A 326 -21.66 14.09 -10.98
CA GLY A 326 -21.20 15.44 -11.32
C GLY A 326 -21.04 16.35 -10.10
N GLN A 327 -21.07 15.78 -8.89
CA GLN A 327 -20.84 16.53 -7.67
C GLN A 327 -19.36 16.89 -7.54
N ASN A 328 -19.07 18.15 -7.23
CA ASN A 328 -17.70 18.64 -7.05
C ASN A 328 -17.14 18.36 -5.64
N THR A 329 -17.77 17.45 -4.89
CA THR A 329 -17.44 17.14 -3.49
C THR A 329 -17.69 15.68 -3.22
N MET A 330 -16.72 15.01 -2.60
CA MET A 330 -16.94 13.67 -2.05
C MET A 330 -18.00 13.72 -0.95
N SER A 331 -18.91 12.76 -0.96
CA SER A 331 -19.94 12.60 0.06
C SER A 331 -19.96 11.16 0.59
N MET A 332 -20.62 10.92 1.73
CA MET A 332 -20.87 9.55 2.18
C MET A 332 -22.24 9.11 1.66
N ARG A 333 -22.29 7.91 1.08
CA ARG A 333 -23.55 7.29 0.61
C ARG A 333 -24.45 7.04 1.82
N TYR A 334 -25.74 7.33 1.71
CA TYR A 334 -26.74 7.00 2.74
C TYR A 334 -26.39 7.45 4.17
N TYR A 335 -25.61 8.54 4.28
CA TYR A 335 -25.28 9.17 5.54
C TYR A 335 -25.37 10.69 5.40
N ASN A 336 -26.06 11.32 6.34
CA ASN A 336 -26.16 12.77 6.39
C ASN A 336 -26.23 13.22 7.85
N SER A 337 -25.18 13.91 8.31
CA SER A 337 -25.10 14.40 9.68
C SER A 337 -26.09 15.53 10.01
N LYS A 338 -26.63 16.23 9.01
CA LYS A 338 -27.64 17.30 9.22
C LYS A 338 -29.04 16.73 9.41
N THR A 339 -29.37 15.67 8.67
CA THR A 339 -30.66 14.98 8.76
C THR A 339 -30.60 13.74 9.65
N TYR A 340 -29.44 13.45 10.23
CA TYR A 340 -29.17 12.27 11.08
C TYR A 340 -29.43 10.94 10.39
N ASP A 341 -29.31 10.91 9.06
CA ASP A 341 -29.38 9.66 8.31
C ASP A 341 -28.10 8.86 8.57
N THR A 342 -28.28 7.65 9.11
CA THR A 342 -27.20 6.68 9.38
C THR A 342 -27.42 5.36 8.65
N SER A 343 -28.30 5.36 7.63
CA SER A 343 -28.70 4.16 6.89
C SER A 343 -27.51 3.38 6.32
N LEU A 344 -26.42 4.08 5.96
CA LEU A 344 -25.14 3.50 5.54
C LEU A 344 -24.66 2.39 6.49
N CYS A 345 -24.64 2.66 7.78
CA CYS A 345 -24.11 1.75 8.78
C CYS A 345 -24.95 0.46 8.87
N TRP A 346 -26.27 0.62 8.81
CA TRP A 346 -27.23 -0.47 8.98
C TRP A 346 -27.39 -1.35 7.74
N GLY A 347 -26.78 -0.97 6.61
CA GLY A 347 -26.60 -1.89 5.49
C GLY A 347 -25.73 -3.09 5.85
N CYS A 348 -24.72 -2.88 6.70
CA CYS A 348 -23.76 -3.92 7.08
C CYS A 348 -23.92 -4.37 8.53
N HIS A 349 -24.35 -3.49 9.43
CA HIS A 349 -24.48 -3.75 10.86
C HIS A 349 -25.93 -4.00 11.28
N ASP A 350 -26.13 -4.83 12.31
CA ASP A 350 -27.45 -5.17 12.83
C ASP A 350 -27.87 -4.23 13.96
N ARG A 351 -28.89 -3.40 13.73
CA ARG A 351 -29.29 -2.37 14.70
C ARG A 351 -29.77 -2.94 16.03
N GLU A 352 -30.47 -4.07 16.00
CA GLU A 352 -31.01 -4.69 17.22
C GLU A 352 -29.91 -5.33 18.05
N GLU A 353 -28.96 -6.02 17.41
CA GLU A 353 -27.79 -6.56 18.11
C GLU A 353 -26.94 -5.46 18.73
N TYR A 354 -26.74 -4.33 18.03
CA TYR A 354 -26.01 -3.19 18.60
C TYR A 354 -26.74 -2.55 19.78
N ALA A 355 -28.08 -2.43 19.72
CA ALA A 355 -28.87 -1.86 20.80
C ALA A 355 -28.85 -2.70 22.09
N LYS A 356 -28.56 -4.01 21.99
CA LYS A 356 -28.47 -4.91 23.15
C LYS A 356 -27.17 -4.73 23.94
N VAL A 357 -26.15 -4.07 23.39
CA VAL A 357 -24.84 -3.93 24.02
C VAL A 357 -24.67 -2.50 24.55
N ASN A 358 -24.50 -2.37 25.87
CA ASN A 358 -24.07 -1.12 26.49
C ASN A 358 -22.58 -1.21 26.87
N PRO A 359 -21.63 -0.81 25.98
CA PRO A 359 -20.20 -0.93 26.23
C PRO A 359 -19.67 0.04 27.30
N HIS A 360 -20.53 0.90 27.83
CA HIS A 360 -20.16 1.91 28.82
C HIS A 360 -20.28 1.43 30.26
N VAL A 361 -20.78 0.20 30.47
CA VAL A 361 -20.69 -0.46 31.78
C VAL A 361 -19.28 -1.01 31.93
N THR A 362 -18.73 -0.96 33.14
CA THR A 362 -17.39 -1.52 33.42
C THR A 362 -17.45 -3.05 33.45
N ASN A 363 -17.62 -3.67 32.28
CA ASN A 363 -17.54 -5.11 32.07
C ASN A 363 -16.23 -5.44 31.34
N PRO A 364 -15.30 -6.20 31.95
CA PRO A 364 -14.04 -6.58 31.33
C PRO A 364 -14.16 -7.28 29.96
N ASP A 365 -15.27 -7.96 29.70
CA ASP A 365 -15.52 -8.67 28.44
C ASP A 365 -15.94 -7.72 27.30
N GLN A 366 -16.25 -6.46 27.62
CA GLN A 366 -16.67 -5.45 26.65
C GLN A 366 -15.59 -4.41 26.36
N CYS A 367 -14.43 -4.45 27.03
CA CYS A 367 -13.36 -3.49 26.81
C CYS A 367 -12.88 -3.46 25.34
N THR A 368 -12.85 -4.63 24.68
CA THR A 368 -12.44 -4.76 23.27
C THR A 368 -13.46 -4.24 22.26
N LYS A 369 -14.63 -3.75 22.73
CA LYS A 369 -15.61 -3.02 21.90
C LYS A 369 -15.15 -1.60 21.57
N CYS A 370 -14.21 -1.06 22.33
CA CYS A 370 -13.64 0.27 22.11
C CYS A 370 -12.12 0.23 22.03
N HIS A 371 -11.46 -0.68 22.76
CA HIS A 371 -10.02 -0.84 22.79
C HIS A 371 -9.54 -1.94 21.85
N GLU A 372 -8.34 -1.78 21.30
CA GLU A 372 -7.69 -2.80 20.45
C GLU A 372 -7.40 -4.09 21.25
N THR A 373 -7.01 -3.93 22.50
CA THR A 373 -6.78 -5.03 23.45
C THR A 373 -7.40 -4.68 24.79
N ARG A 374 -7.61 -5.69 25.65
CA ARG A 374 -8.09 -5.45 27.02
C ARG A 374 -7.10 -4.57 27.77
N PRO A 375 -7.49 -3.37 28.25
CA PRO A 375 -6.61 -2.48 28.99
C PRO A 375 -6.02 -3.15 30.23
N VAL A 376 -4.71 -2.98 30.42
CA VAL A 376 -3.98 -3.39 31.62
C VAL A 376 -3.50 -2.14 32.35
N LYS A 377 -3.68 -2.09 33.67
CA LYS A 377 -3.31 -0.93 34.48
C LYS A 377 -1.82 -0.60 34.30
N GLY A 378 -1.53 0.67 33.99
CA GLY A 378 -0.17 1.16 33.78
C GLY A 378 0.38 0.94 32.37
N MET A 379 -0.36 0.27 31.49
CA MET A 379 0.00 0.16 30.07
C MET A 379 -0.70 1.23 29.24
N GLU A 380 -0.06 1.62 28.14
CA GLU A 380 -0.67 2.46 27.14
C GLU A 380 -1.87 1.75 26.51
N VAL A 381 -2.97 2.48 26.34
CA VAL A 381 -4.22 1.96 25.80
C VAL A 381 -4.47 2.55 24.42
N THR A 382 -4.87 1.69 23.48
CA THR A 382 -5.19 2.08 22.11
C THR A 382 -6.66 1.79 21.85
N LEU A 383 -7.36 2.72 21.21
CA LEU A 383 -8.71 2.48 20.71
C LEU A 383 -8.65 1.66 19.41
N MET A 384 -9.65 0.82 19.16
CA MET A 384 -9.75 0.01 17.94
C MET A 384 -9.78 0.84 16.65
N THR A 385 -10.15 2.12 16.76
CA THR A 385 -10.14 3.12 15.70
C THR A 385 -10.10 4.51 16.34
N VAL A 386 -10.13 5.58 15.54
CA VAL A 386 -10.11 6.94 16.09
C VAL A 386 -11.35 7.20 16.97
N PRO A 387 -11.26 8.13 17.94
CA PRO A 387 -12.32 8.36 18.91
C PRO A 387 -13.72 8.59 18.31
N ILE A 388 -13.84 9.33 17.19
CA ILE A 388 -15.15 9.57 16.58
C ILE A 388 -15.83 8.28 16.12
N MET A 389 -15.09 7.39 15.48
CA MET A 389 -15.64 6.17 14.89
C MET A 389 -16.09 5.17 15.95
N VAL A 390 -15.40 5.12 17.08
CA VAL A 390 -15.83 4.30 18.23
C VAL A 390 -17.21 4.72 18.71
N CYS A 391 -17.47 6.02 18.78
CA CYS A 391 -18.72 6.56 19.32
C CYS A 391 -19.88 6.47 18.31
N ILE A 392 -19.67 6.90 17.07
CA ILE A 392 -20.77 6.99 16.08
C ILE A 392 -21.29 5.63 15.61
N HIS A 393 -20.58 4.57 15.96
CA HIS A 393 -21.02 3.21 15.74
C HIS A 393 -22.32 2.87 16.48
N CYS A 394 -22.54 3.50 17.65
CA CYS A 394 -23.75 3.32 18.45
C CYS A 394 -24.52 4.63 18.66
N HIS A 395 -23.85 5.79 18.58
CA HIS A 395 -24.44 7.09 18.88
C HIS A 395 -24.67 7.89 17.60
N GLU A 396 -25.94 8.16 17.30
CA GLU A 396 -26.29 9.18 16.32
C GLU A 396 -25.77 10.54 16.80
N VAL A 397 -24.97 11.22 15.98
CA VAL A 397 -24.47 12.57 16.25
C VAL A 397 -25.63 13.56 16.05
N LYS A 398 -26.51 13.66 17.04
CA LYS A 398 -27.57 14.69 17.14
C LYS A 398 -26.96 16.10 17.15
N PRO A 399 -27.74 17.20 16.99
CA PRO A 399 -27.14 18.53 17.01
C PRO A 399 -26.53 18.72 18.40
N HIS A 400 -25.19 18.67 18.43
CA HIS A 400 -24.37 19.02 19.58
C HIS A 400 -24.73 20.44 20.00
N PRO A 401 -24.47 20.90 21.24
CA PRO A 401 -25.24 21.92 21.97
C PRO A 401 -25.59 23.24 21.24
N ILE A 402 -24.96 23.55 20.11
CA ILE A 402 -25.18 24.73 19.25
C ILE A 402 -25.16 24.44 17.73
N GLY A 403 -25.33 23.19 17.30
CA GLY A 403 -25.28 22.80 15.88
C GLY A 403 -23.90 22.95 15.22
N LYS A 404 -22.83 23.07 16.01
CA LYS A 404 -21.44 23.17 15.54
C LYS A 404 -20.65 21.92 15.92
N SER A 405 -19.90 21.38 14.98
CA SER A 405 -18.89 20.37 15.27
C SER A 405 -17.68 21.03 15.94
N HIS A 406 -17.29 20.51 17.11
CA HIS A 406 -16.09 20.93 17.82
C HIS A 406 -14.94 19.92 17.64
N MET A 407 -15.09 18.95 16.73
CA MET A 407 -14.15 17.85 16.56
C MET A 407 -12.93 18.25 15.72
N SER A 408 -12.15 19.18 16.26
CA SER A 408 -10.97 19.74 15.61
C SER A 408 -9.99 20.26 16.65
N LYS A 409 -8.79 20.63 16.18
CA LYS A 409 -7.81 21.32 17.01
C LYS A 409 -8.33 22.72 17.33
N PRO A 410 -8.39 23.14 18.61
CA PRO A 410 -8.75 24.50 18.98
C PRO A 410 -7.87 25.52 18.26
N THR A 411 -8.47 26.64 17.86
CA THR A 411 -7.71 27.78 17.33
C THR A 411 -6.94 28.46 18.47
N SER A 412 -6.01 29.35 18.15
CA SER A 412 -5.27 30.12 19.16
C SER A 412 -6.16 30.97 20.09
N VAL A 413 -7.40 31.24 19.66
CA VAL A 413 -8.39 32.04 20.40
C VAL A 413 -9.18 31.18 21.39
N ILE A 414 -9.31 29.88 21.15
CA ILE A 414 -10.03 28.94 22.02
C ILE A 414 -9.02 28.21 22.90
N LYS A 415 -9.12 28.38 24.22
CA LYS A 415 -8.30 27.66 25.20
C LYS A 415 -9.15 26.62 25.91
N VAL A 416 -8.87 25.35 25.63
CA VAL A 416 -9.50 24.23 26.33
C VAL A 416 -8.96 24.18 27.75
N ASP A 417 -9.86 24.18 28.73
CA ASP A 417 -9.52 24.03 30.14
C ASP A 417 -8.70 22.75 30.35
N PRO A 418 -7.56 22.81 31.08
CA PRO A 418 -6.70 21.65 31.32
C PRO A 418 -7.39 20.46 31.99
N ALA A 419 -8.54 20.65 32.64
CA ALA A 419 -9.34 19.58 33.22
C ALA A 419 -10.04 18.70 32.17
N LEU A 420 -10.18 19.16 30.92
CA LEU A 420 -10.76 18.38 29.83
C LEU A 420 -9.67 17.62 29.04
N PRO A 421 -9.83 16.32 28.79
CA PRO A 421 -8.87 15.58 27.99
C PRO A 421 -9.00 15.95 26.51
N VAL A 422 -7.88 16.15 25.84
CA VAL A 422 -7.80 16.27 24.37
C VAL A 422 -7.04 15.07 23.81
N ALA A 423 -7.22 14.79 22.52
CA ALA A 423 -6.41 13.79 21.85
C ALA A 423 -4.92 14.19 21.90
N LYS A 424 -4.00 13.24 21.72
CA LYS A 424 -2.54 13.48 21.80
C LYS A 424 -2.04 14.61 20.88
N ASN A 425 -2.72 14.82 19.75
CA ASN A 425 -2.43 15.88 18.79
C ASN A 425 -3.01 17.27 19.18
N GLY A 426 -3.74 17.34 20.30
CA GLY A 426 -4.41 18.52 20.84
C GLY A 426 -5.84 18.73 20.34
N GLU A 427 -6.44 17.75 19.64
CA GLU A 427 -7.81 17.87 19.14
C GLU A 427 -8.88 17.62 20.21
N VAL A 428 -9.97 18.37 20.10
CA VAL A 428 -11.20 18.10 20.84
C VAL A 428 -11.92 16.93 20.19
N VAL A 429 -12.33 15.94 21.00
CA VAL A 429 -13.01 14.72 20.55
C VAL A 429 -14.20 14.42 21.46
N CYS A 430 -15.00 13.39 21.15
CA CYS A 430 -16.17 13.03 21.97
C CYS A 430 -15.80 12.86 23.46
N ILE A 431 -14.68 12.19 23.74
CA ILE A 431 -14.23 11.95 25.12
C ILE A 431 -13.73 13.22 25.83
N THR A 432 -13.55 14.34 25.12
CA THR A 432 -13.24 15.64 25.75
C THR A 432 -14.41 16.11 26.60
N CYS A 433 -15.64 15.94 26.12
CA CYS A 433 -16.85 16.36 26.83
C CYS A 433 -17.54 15.19 27.54
N HIS A 434 -17.43 13.98 26.99
CA HIS A 434 -18.11 12.78 27.48
C HIS A 434 -17.15 11.84 28.22
N GLU A 435 -17.62 11.20 29.28
CA GLU A 435 -16.90 10.13 29.98
C GLU A 435 -17.53 8.77 29.67
N PRO A 436 -16.94 7.96 28.76
CA PRO A 436 -17.52 6.68 28.35
C PRO A 436 -17.49 5.62 29.45
N HIS A 437 -16.59 5.70 30.44
CA HIS A 437 -16.49 4.69 31.49
C HIS A 437 -17.37 4.96 32.71
N TYR A 438 -18.02 6.12 32.77
CA TYR A 438 -18.78 6.54 33.94
C TYR A 438 -20.27 6.31 33.71
N ASP A 439 -20.84 5.33 34.41
CA ASP A 439 -22.27 5.05 34.45
C ASP A 439 -22.89 5.40 35.81
N PRO A 440 -23.27 6.65 36.03
CA PRO A 440 -24.10 7.00 37.16
C PRO A 440 -25.56 6.78 36.75
N VAL A 441 -26.27 6.03 37.56
CA VAL A 441 -27.73 6.15 37.65
C VAL A 441 -28.07 7.64 37.73
N GLY A 442 -28.75 8.18 36.72
CA GLY A 442 -29.25 9.56 36.72
C GLY A 442 -28.45 10.64 35.97
N ARG A 443 -27.39 10.35 35.18
CA ARG A 443 -26.81 11.36 34.26
C ARG A 443 -27.14 11.11 32.79
N PRO A 444 -28.09 11.84 32.19
CA PRO A 444 -28.27 11.79 30.75
C PRO A 444 -26.99 12.28 30.05
N ARG A 445 -26.50 11.54 29.04
CA ARG A 445 -25.42 11.92 28.11
C ARG A 445 -23.97 11.91 28.63
N ARG A 446 -23.71 11.45 29.86
CA ARG A 446 -22.35 11.19 30.39
C ARG A 446 -21.36 12.37 30.27
N LEU A 447 -21.81 13.61 30.46
CA LEU A 447 -20.93 14.77 30.43
C LEU A 447 -19.95 14.75 31.63
N ARG A 448 -18.69 15.16 31.37
CA ARG A 448 -17.63 15.27 32.41
C ARG A 448 -17.95 16.34 33.46
N VAL A 449 -18.61 17.42 33.05
CA VAL A 449 -19.01 18.53 33.93
C VAL A 449 -20.53 18.52 34.11
N VAL A 450 -20.97 18.65 35.37
CA VAL A 450 -22.30 18.20 35.85
C VAL A 450 -23.27 19.35 36.12
N THR A 451 -22.92 20.56 35.73
CA THR A 451 -23.79 21.73 35.83
C THR A 451 -24.32 22.08 34.43
N GLU A 452 -25.45 22.81 34.34
CA GLU A 452 -26.22 23.08 33.10
C GLU A 452 -25.37 23.18 31.81
N GLU A 453 -25.89 22.70 30.67
CA GLU A 453 -25.19 22.62 29.36
C GLU A 453 -24.36 23.86 28.97
N LYS A 454 -24.72 25.04 29.47
CA LYS A 454 -24.01 26.30 29.25
C LYS A 454 -22.63 26.39 29.92
N GLN A 455 -22.35 25.62 30.97
CA GLN A 455 -21.09 25.72 31.73
C GLN A 455 -19.93 24.94 31.11
N ILE A 456 -20.17 23.81 30.44
CA ILE A 456 -19.10 23.09 29.72
C ILE A 456 -18.55 23.93 28.56
N CYS A 457 -19.40 24.76 27.93
CA CYS A 457 -18.98 25.71 26.92
C CYS A 457 -17.96 26.71 27.47
N GLY A 458 -18.13 27.15 28.72
CA GLY A 458 -17.24 28.09 29.41
C GLY A 458 -15.83 27.55 29.68
N MET A 459 -15.63 26.22 29.61
CA MET A 459 -14.31 25.60 29.72
C MET A 459 -13.44 25.84 28.48
N CYS A 460 -14.04 26.24 27.36
CA CYS A 460 -13.34 26.52 26.10
C CYS A 460 -13.60 27.94 25.60
N HIS A 461 -14.78 28.48 25.87
CA HIS A 461 -15.28 29.79 25.46
C HIS A 461 -15.42 30.72 26.67
N TRP A 462 -14.26 31.14 27.18
CA TRP A 462 -14.12 32.11 28.26
C TRP A 462 -14.58 33.46 27.69
N LYS A 463 -15.39 34.23 28.44
CA LYS A 463 -16.05 35.47 27.97
C LYS A 463 -15.16 36.28 27.01
N SER A 464 -15.57 36.33 25.74
CA SER A 464 -15.31 37.46 24.84
C SER A 464 -16.22 38.62 25.20
#